data_AF-R1CSR4-F1
#
_entry.id   AF-R1CSR4-F1
#
_cell.length_a   1.000
_cell.length_b   1.000
_cell.length_c   1.000
_cell.angle_alpha   90.00
_cell.angle_beta   90.00
_cell.angle_gamma   90.00
#
_symmetry.space_group_name_H-M   'P 1'
#
loop_
_entity.id
_entity.type
_entity.pdbx_description
1 polymer ?
#
loop_
_entity_poly.entity_id
_entity_poly.type
_entity_poly.pdbx_seq_one_letter_code
_entity_poly.pdbx_strand_id
1 'polypeptide(L)' 'EVPPELLCPLSFDVMTDPVICASGQTYERSAIEKWFAMGKRTDPMSGSVLESTFLVPNVALRSM' A
#
# COMPACT_ATOMS: atom_id res chain seq x y z
N GLU A 1 3.52 -15.95 -14.56
CA GLU A 1 4.23 -15.42 -13.38
C GLU A 1 3.55 -14.11 -12.99
N VAL A 2 3.36 -13.82 -11.70
CA VAL A 2 2.69 -12.58 -11.26
C VAL A 2 3.75 -11.47 -11.22
N PRO A 3 3.53 -10.33 -11.90
CA PRO A 3 4.49 -9.24 -11.87
C PRO A 3 4.56 -8.65 -10.44
N PRO A 4 5.77 -8.31 -9.96
CA PRO A 4 5.97 -7.86 -8.58
C PRO A 4 5.24 -6.54 -8.27
N GLU A 5 4.87 -5.77 -9.29
CA GLU A 5 4.04 -4.56 -9.17
C GLU A 5 2.60 -4.84 -8.70
N LEU A 6 2.12 -6.09 -8.80
CA LEU A 6 0.81 -6.52 -8.29
C LEU A 6 0.88 -7.08 -6.87
N LEU A 7 2.09 -7.25 -6.32
CA LEU A 7 2.29 -7.74 -4.97
C LEU A 7 2.36 -6.58 -3.97
N CYS A 8 1.65 -6.72 -2.87
CA CYS A 8 1.72 -5.77 -1.77
C CYS A 8 3.10 -5.90 -1.09
N PRO A 9 3.88 -4.81 -0.97
CA PRO A 9 5.19 -4.86 -0.30
C PRO A 9 5.10 -5.21 1.19
N LEU A 10 3.93 -4.99 1.80
CA LEU A 10 3.71 -5.18 3.23
C LEU A 10 3.20 -6.60 3.56
N SER A 11 2.33 -7.17 2.73
CA SER A 11 1.79 -8.53 2.94
C SER A 11 2.47 -9.60 2.08
N PHE A 12 3.24 -9.22 1.06
CA PHE A 12 3.82 -10.12 0.05
C PHE A 12 2.79 -10.96 -0.71
N ASP A 13 1.55 -10.49 -0.74
CA ASP A 13 0.41 -11.13 -1.41
C ASP A 13 -0.13 -10.25 -2.54
N VAL A 14 -0.87 -10.86 -3.47
CA VAL A 14 -1.50 -10.14 -4.58
C VAL A 14 -2.48 -9.10 -4.02
N MET A 15 -2.32 -7.85 -4.47
CA MET A 15 -3.21 -6.75 -4.11
C MET A 15 -4.57 -6.97 -4.76
N THR A 16 -5.60 -7.08 -3.94
CA THR A 16 -7.01 -7.17 -4.36
C THR A 16 -7.66 -5.78 -4.35
N ASP A 17 -7.29 -4.95 -3.37
CA ASP A 17 -7.67 -3.54 -3.28
C ASP A 17 -6.42 -2.65 -3.16
N PRO A 18 -5.74 -2.39 -4.30
CA PRO A 18 -4.54 -1.55 -4.31
C PRO A 18 -4.89 -0.11 -3.94
N VAL A 19 -4.21 0.43 -2.93
CA VAL A 19 -4.33 1.82 -2.48
C VAL A 19 -2.96 2.49 -2.45
N ILE A 20 -2.89 3.72 -2.96
CA ILE A 20 -1.74 4.60 -2.88
C ILE A 20 -1.78 5.36 -1.57
N CYS A 21 -0.68 5.36 -0.82
CA CYS A 21 -0.49 6.24 0.33
C CYS A 21 0.20 7.55 -0.10
N ALA A 22 0.33 8.51 0.83
CA ALA A 22 0.91 9.83 0.55
C ALA A 22 2.35 9.78 -0.02
N SER A 23 3.10 8.70 0.19
CA SER A 23 4.45 8.51 -0.41
C SER A 23 4.40 8.22 -1.92
N GLY A 24 3.23 7.98 -2.50
CA GLY A 24 3.07 7.53 -3.90
C GLY A 24 3.19 6.01 -4.08
N GLN A 25 3.39 5.27 -3.00
CA GLN A 25 3.48 3.81 -3.05
C GLN A 25 2.13 3.13 -2.91
N THR A 26 1.96 2.01 -3.63
CA THR A 26 0.74 1.20 -3.58
C THR A 26 0.92 0.04 -2.61
N TYR A 27 -0.10 -0.17 -1.78
CA TYR A 27 -0.22 -1.28 -0.85
C TYR A 27 -1.62 -1.88 -0.94
N GLU A 28 -1.79 -3.10 -0.44
CA GLU A 28 -3.12 -3.65 -0.19
C GLU A 28 -3.80 -2.84 0.94
N ARG A 29 -5.05 -2.40 0.72
CA ARG A 29 -5.83 -1.63 1.70
C ARG A 29 -5.77 -2.25 3.08
N SER A 30 -6.12 -3.53 3.17
CA SER A 30 -6.19 -4.24 4.45
C SER A 30 -4.84 -4.30 5.17
N ALA A 31 -3.73 -4.31 4.42
CA ALA A 31 -2.39 -4.38 5.00
C ALA A 31 -1.98 -3.01 5.56
N ILE A 32 -2.12 -1.94 4.77
CA ILE A 32 -1.71 -0.60 5.19
C ILE A 32 -2.63 -0.03 6.29
N GLU A 33 -3.92 -0.38 6.28
CA GLU A 33 -4.83 -0.04 7.38
C GLU A 33 -4.41 -0.69 8.70
N LYS A 34 -4.00 -1.97 8.67
CA LYS A 34 -3.44 -2.64 9.86
C LYS A 34 -2.16 -1.96 10.34
N TRP A 35 -1.30 -1.54 9.42
CA TRP A 35 -0.08 -0.81 9.76
C TRP A 35 -0.38 0.51 10.50
N PHE A 36 -1.35 1.29 9.98
CA PHE A 36 -1.81 2.52 10.63
C PHE A 36 -2.51 2.25 11.96
N ALA A 37 -3.27 1.16 12.07
CA ALA A 37 -3.93 0.74 13.31
C ALA A 37 -2.92 0.37 14.42
N MET A 38 -1.71 -0.08 14.05
CA MET A 38 -0.61 -0.30 15.00
C MET A 38 0.07 1.01 15.46
N GLY A 39 -0.44 2.18 15.03
CA GLY A 39 0.14 3.49 15.32
C GLY A 39 1.36 3.84 14.48
N LYS A 40 1.66 3.05 13.44
CA LYS A 40 2.80 3.32 12.55
C LYS A 40 2.35 4.28 11.46
N ARG A 41 2.89 5.49 11.45
CA ARG A 41 2.61 6.52 10.43
C ARG A 41 3.77 6.67 9.44
N THR A 42 4.42 5.57 9.14
CA THR A 42 5.56 5.52 8.23
C THR A 42 5.21 4.68 7.02
N ASP A 43 5.87 4.95 5.91
CA ASP A 43 5.81 4.13 4.72
C ASP A 43 6.51 2.78 4.99
N PRO A 44 5.85 1.63 4.78
CA PRO A 44 6.44 0.31 5.06
C PRO A 44 7.72 -0.02 4.29
N MET A 45 7.88 0.48 3.06
CA MET A 45 9.00 0.12 2.20
C MET A 45 10.21 1.01 2.45
N SER A 46 10.01 2.32 2.55
CA SER A 46 11.07 3.31 2.75
C SER A 46 11.32 3.66 4.21
N GLY A 47 10.37 3.36 5.11
CA GLY A 47 10.42 3.80 6.51
C GLY A 47 10.17 5.30 6.71
N SER A 48 9.90 6.05 5.65
CA SER A 48 9.70 7.50 5.71
C SER A 48 8.41 7.86 6.44
N VAL A 49 8.41 8.92 7.24
CA VAL A 49 7.16 9.40 7.87
C VAL A 49 6.21 9.88 6.79
N LEU A 50 4.98 9.36 6.78
CA LEU A 50 3.94 9.80 5.87
C LEU A 50 3.38 11.13 6.38
N GLU A 51 3.30 12.13 5.49
CA GLU A 51 2.64 13.39 5.80
C GLU A 51 1.15 13.20 6.13
N SER A 52 0.54 12.16 5.58
CA SER A 52 -0.82 11.78 5.90
C SER A 52 -1.08 10.28 5.77
N THR A 53 -2.05 9.78 6.54
CA THR A 53 -2.57 8.41 6.46
C THR A 53 -3.71 8.27 5.45
N PHE A 54 -3.94 9.27 4.60
CA PHE A 54 -4.91 9.17 3.51
C PHE A 54 -4.47 8.10 2.50
N LEU A 55 -5.42 7.24 2.16
CA LEU A 55 -5.26 6.17 1.19
C LEU A 55 -6.15 6.47 -0.01
N VAL A 56 -5.54 6.57 -1.18
CA VAL A 56 -6.22 6.81 -2.45
C VAL A 56 -6.32 5.49 -3.20
N PRO A 57 -7.52 5.02 -3.61
CA PRO A 57 -7.64 3.79 -4.38
C PRO A 57 -6.90 3.90 -5.72
N ASN A 58 -6.03 2.93 -6.02
CA ASN A 58 -5.28 2.85 -7.26
C ASN A 58 -5.99 1.93 -8.26
N VAL A 59 -7.05 2.45 -8.88
CA VAL A 59 -7.81 1.71 -9.90
C VAL A 59 -7.02 1.43 -11.17
N ALA A 60 -5.89 2.12 -11.40
CA ALA A 60 -5.05 1.90 -12.58
C ALA A 60 -4.37 0.52 -12.55
N LEU A 61 -3.95 0.05 -11.37
CA LEU A 61 -3.42 -1.31 -11.18
C LEU A 61 -4.49 -2.40 -11.28
N ARG A 62 -5.78 -2.03 -11.25
CA ARG A 62 -6.90 -2.97 -11.35
C ARG A 62 -7.21 -3.36 -12.80
N SER A 63 -6.58 -2.70 -13.78
CA SER A 63 -6.91 -2.83 -15.20
C SER A 63 -5.76 -3.35 -16.07
N MET A 64 -4.72 -3.94 -15.47
CA MET A 64 -3.64 -4.66 -16.18
C MET A 64 -3.90 -6.15 -16.29
#